data_AF-A0A560CZI8-F1
#
_entry.id   AF-A0A560CZI8-F1
#
_cell.length_a   1.000
_cell.length_b   1.000
_cell.length_c   1.000
_cell.angle_alpha   90.00
_cell.angle_beta   90.00
_cell.angle_gamma   90.00
#
_symmetry.space_group_name_H-M   'P 1'
#
loop_
_entity.id
_entity.type
_entity.pdbx_description
1 polymer ?
#
loop_
_entity_poly.entity_id
_entity_poly.type
_entity_poly.pdbx_seq_one_letter_code
_entity_poly.pdbx_strand_id
1 'polypeptide(L)'
;MPTEDYVQVPPPQAYFEPINWHRTALHELGHASGHSSRLNRDLSGSFGTRKNAFEELITGLSAALTCASLGIVPTVRHTDYIASWLEVLPEDNRAIVRAASQASKAADYILGYLPDAVIAETMEGAEAA
;
A
#
# COMPACT_ATOMS: atom_id res chain seq x y z
N MET A 1 -16.84 3.73 0.99
CA MET A 1 -16.50 2.60 1.89
C MET A 1 -17.02 1.32 1.26
N PRO A 2 -16.20 0.27 1.08
CA PRO A 2 -16.71 -1.04 0.72
C PRO A 2 -17.58 -1.56 1.87
N THR A 3 -18.84 -1.87 1.61
CA THR A 3 -19.87 -2.16 2.62
C THR A 3 -19.64 -3.49 3.34
N GLU A 4 -18.91 -4.41 2.72
CA GLU A 4 -18.81 -5.81 3.13
C GLU A 4 -17.47 -6.16 3.81
N ASP A 5 -16.55 -5.19 3.94
CA ASP A 5 -15.27 -5.29 4.66
C ASP A 5 -14.41 -6.53 4.34
N TYR A 6 -14.28 -6.86 3.05
CA TYR A 6 -13.34 -7.88 2.56
C TYR A 6 -12.53 -7.35 1.38
N VAL A 7 -11.38 -7.97 1.16
CA VAL A 7 -10.55 -7.75 -0.03
C VAL A 7 -10.82 -8.85 -1.03
N GLN A 8 -11.11 -8.47 -2.26
CA GLN A 8 -11.23 -9.38 -3.39
C GLN A 8 -10.25 -9.00 -4.48
N VAL A 9 -9.46 -9.98 -4.90
CA VAL A 9 -8.53 -9.85 -6.04
C VAL A 9 -8.69 -11.05 -6.96
N PRO A 10 -8.39 -10.91 -8.26
CA PRO A 10 -8.27 -12.06 -9.16
C PRO A 10 -7.28 -13.11 -8.62
N PRO A 11 -7.44 -14.39 -9.00
CA PRO A 11 -6.51 -15.44 -8.59
C PRO A 11 -5.11 -15.18 -9.16
N PRO A 12 -4.02 -15.64 -8.51
CA PRO A 12 -2.64 -15.38 -8.96
C PRO A 12 -2.37 -15.74 -10.43
N GLN A 13 -3.02 -16.78 -10.95
CA GLN A 13 -2.88 -17.26 -12.33
C GLN A 13 -3.45 -16.29 -13.38
N ALA A 14 -4.26 -15.31 -12.96
CA ALA A 14 -4.78 -14.27 -13.85
C ALA A 14 -3.74 -13.18 -14.14
N TYR A 15 -2.62 -13.15 -13.42
CA TYR A 15 -1.56 -12.17 -13.57
C TYR A 15 -0.43 -12.72 -14.45
N PHE A 16 0.02 -11.91 -15.41
CA PHE A 16 1.13 -12.30 -16.30
C PHE A 16 2.45 -12.49 -15.53
N GLU A 17 2.75 -11.60 -14.59
CA GLU A 17 3.88 -11.75 -13.67
C GLU A 17 3.36 -12.00 -12.25
N PRO A 18 3.81 -13.06 -11.55
CA PRO A 18 3.35 -13.39 -10.19
C PRO A 18 3.50 -12.24 -9.18
N ILE A 19 4.52 -11.41 -9.36
CA ILE A 19 4.76 -10.21 -8.55
C ILE A 19 3.59 -9.23 -8.55
N ASN A 20 2.85 -9.14 -9.66
CA ASN A 20 1.73 -8.21 -9.79
C ASN A 20 0.54 -8.64 -8.93
N TRP A 21 0.38 -9.94 -8.66
CA TRP A 21 -0.62 -10.40 -7.71
C TRP A 21 -0.34 -9.86 -6.30
N HIS A 22 0.91 -9.98 -5.82
CA HIS A 22 1.29 -9.45 -4.49
C HIS A 22 1.06 -7.94 -4.40
N ARG A 23 1.42 -7.19 -5.45
CA ARG A 23 1.22 -5.75 -5.50
C ARG A 23 -0.26 -5.37 -5.43
N THR A 24 -1.12 -6.03 -6.20
CA THR A 24 -2.57 -5.78 -6.13
C THR A 24 -3.13 -6.17 -4.77
N ALA A 25 -2.83 -7.36 -4.27
CA ALA A 25 -3.32 -7.82 -2.97
C ALA A 25 -2.92 -6.86 -1.84
N LEU A 26 -1.66 -6.42 -1.80
CA LEU A 26 -1.17 -5.50 -0.77
C LEU A 26 -1.73 -4.08 -0.93
N HIS A 27 -1.99 -3.62 -2.15
CA HIS A 27 -2.67 -2.35 -2.40
C HIS A 27 -4.11 -2.36 -1.86
N GLU A 28 -4.88 -3.42 -2.17
CA GLU A 28 -6.25 -3.57 -1.65
C GLU A 28 -6.28 -3.75 -0.12
N LEU A 29 -5.31 -4.47 0.47
CA LEU A 29 -5.12 -4.52 1.92
C LEU A 29 -4.77 -3.15 2.50
N GLY A 30 -4.00 -2.35 1.75
CA GLY A 30 -3.76 -0.95 2.02
C GLY A 30 -5.07 -0.19 2.18
N HIS A 31 -6.02 -0.31 1.24
CA HIS A 31 -7.34 0.30 1.36
C HIS A 31 -8.13 -0.23 2.56
N ALA A 32 -8.14 -1.56 2.75
CA ALA A 32 -8.84 -2.19 3.86
C ALA A 32 -8.37 -1.64 5.22
N SER A 33 -7.07 -1.39 5.39
CA SER A 33 -6.50 -0.80 6.62
C SER A 33 -7.10 0.56 6.98
N GLY A 34 -7.69 1.29 6.01
CA GLY A 34 -8.30 2.60 6.21
C GLY A 34 -9.69 2.57 6.84
N HIS A 35 -10.31 1.39 6.98
CA HIS A 35 -11.63 1.24 7.59
C HIS A 35 -11.70 1.87 8.99
N SER A 36 -12.90 2.31 9.42
CA SER A 36 -13.11 3.03 10.68
C SER A 36 -12.78 2.23 11.93
N SER A 37 -12.86 0.90 11.86
CA SER A 37 -12.43 -0.03 12.92
C SER A 37 -10.92 -0.26 12.98
N ARG A 38 -10.15 0.34 12.07
CA ARG A 38 -8.70 0.14 11.89
C ARG A 38 -7.96 1.48 12.01
N LEU A 39 -7.34 1.97 10.93
CA LEU A 39 -6.61 3.24 10.91
C LEU A 39 -7.51 4.46 10.68
N ASN A 40 -8.80 4.25 10.39
CA ASN A 40 -9.83 5.30 10.34
C ASN A 40 -9.42 6.51 9.47
N ARG A 41 -9.02 6.23 8.23
CA ARG A 41 -8.65 7.28 7.24
C ARG A 41 -9.90 7.87 6.59
N ASP A 42 -9.76 9.07 6.02
CA ASP A 42 -10.86 9.72 5.27
C ASP A 42 -11.01 9.08 3.89
N LEU A 43 -11.93 8.11 3.80
CA LEU A 43 -12.30 7.40 2.58
C LEU A 43 -13.60 7.94 1.94
N SER A 44 -13.95 9.21 2.20
CA SER A 44 -15.16 9.85 1.64
C SER A 44 -14.99 10.34 0.19
N GLY A 45 -13.77 10.30 -0.36
CA GLY A 45 -13.48 10.75 -1.72
C GLY A 45 -14.03 9.80 -2.78
N SER A 46 -14.72 10.34 -3.79
CA SER A 46 -15.12 9.59 -4.99
C SER A 46 -13.97 9.51 -6.00
N PHE A 47 -14.03 8.55 -6.92
CA PHE A 47 -13.07 8.40 -8.02
C PHE A 47 -12.82 9.73 -8.76
N GLY A 48 -11.56 10.03 -9.07
CA GLY A 48 -11.14 11.27 -9.72
C GLY A 48 -11.07 12.50 -8.81
N THR A 49 -11.46 12.41 -7.54
CA THR A 49 -11.28 13.51 -6.57
C THR A 49 -9.87 13.53 -5.98
N ARG A 50 -9.42 14.70 -5.50
CA ARG A 50 -8.14 14.82 -4.78
C ARG A 50 -8.05 13.92 -3.55
N LYS A 51 -9.16 13.73 -2.83
CA LYS A 51 -9.22 12.82 -1.67
C LYS A 51 -8.97 11.37 -2.08
N ASN A 52 -9.62 10.93 -3.16
CA ASN A 52 -9.38 9.60 -3.70
C ASN A 52 -7.93 9.44 -4.16
N ALA A 53 -7.40 10.39 -4.94
CA ALA A 53 -6.01 10.36 -5.39
C ALA A 53 -5.00 10.32 -4.24
N PHE A 54 -5.29 10.99 -3.13
CA PHE A 54 -4.46 10.96 -1.94
C PHE A 54 -4.48 9.60 -1.23
N GLU A 55 -5.65 8.94 -1.18
CA GLU A 55 -5.75 7.57 -0.65
C GLU A 55 -5.03 6.56 -1.55
N GLU A 56 -5.17 6.65 -2.88
CA GLU A 56 -4.44 5.82 -3.85
C GLU A 56 -2.92 5.96 -3.70
N LEU A 57 -2.43 7.17 -3.39
CA LEU A 57 -1.03 7.42 -3.09
C LEU A 57 -0.61 6.72 -1.78
N ILE A 58 -1.44 6.79 -0.73
CA ILE A 58 -1.17 6.11 0.54
C ILE A 58 -1.10 4.59 0.34
N THR A 59 -2.06 4.00 -0.38
CA THR A 59 -2.13 2.54 -0.58
C THR A 59 -1.07 2.04 -1.54
N GLY A 60 -0.75 2.80 -2.59
CA GLY A 60 0.38 2.52 -3.47
C GLY A 60 1.73 2.51 -2.73
N LEU A 61 1.98 3.50 -1.89
CA LEU A 61 3.19 3.55 -1.05
C LEU A 61 3.22 2.44 0.00
N SER A 62 2.07 2.16 0.65
CA SER A 62 1.97 1.09 1.65
C SER A 62 2.24 -0.29 1.06
N ALA A 63 1.71 -0.57 -0.14
CA ALA A 63 1.98 -1.79 -0.86
C ALA A 63 3.47 -1.93 -1.21
N ALA A 64 4.11 -0.84 -1.67
CA ALA A 64 5.54 -0.84 -1.96
C ALA A 64 6.40 -1.11 -0.72
N LEU A 65 6.09 -0.45 0.41
CA LEU A 65 6.77 -0.67 1.69
C LEU A 65 6.60 -2.12 2.17
N THR A 66 5.37 -2.64 2.10
CA THR A 66 5.08 -4.02 2.53
C THR A 66 5.78 -5.05 1.64
N CYS A 67 5.79 -4.86 0.32
CA CYS A 67 6.58 -5.69 -0.59
C CYS A 67 8.07 -5.68 -0.20
N ALA A 68 8.64 -4.50 0.05
CA ALA A 68 10.05 -4.38 0.44
C ALA A 68 10.35 -5.14 1.74
N SER A 69 9.50 -5.00 2.77
CA SER A 69 9.63 -5.72 4.03
C SER A 69 9.51 -7.24 3.89
N LEU A 70 8.77 -7.73 2.89
CA LEU A 70 8.60 -9.15 2.61
C LEU A 70 9.64 -9.70 1.62
N GLY A 71 10.66 -8.92 1.23
CA GLY A 71 11.66 -9.33 0.24
C GLY A 71 11.10 -9.48 -1.18
N ILE A 72 9.91 -8.93 -1.44
CA ILE A 72 9.22 -8.99 -2.72
C ILE A 72 9.79 -7.89 -3.64
N VAL A 73 10.79 -8.26 -4.45
CA VAL A 73 11.49 -7.32 -5.33
C VAL A 73 10.65 -7.03 -6.58
N PRO A 74 10.29 -5.77 -6.87
CA PRO A 74 9.55 -5.43 -8.08
C PRO A 74 10.43 -5.63 -9.33
N THR A 75 9.85 -6.25 -10.36
CA THR A 75 10.46 -6.44 -11.69
C THR A 75 10.50 -5.14 -12.51
N VAL A 76 9.61 -4.19 -12.21
CA VAL A 76 9.46 -2.92 -12.92
C VAL A 76 9.30 -1.76 -11.92
N ARG A 77 10.08 -0.68 -12.10
CA ARG A 77 9.83 0.60 -11.44
C ARG A 77 8.62 1.24 -12.11
N HIS A 78 7.42 1.06 -11.55
CA HIS A 78 6.26 1.77 -12.08
C HIS A 78 6.33 3.26 -11.75
N THR A 79 6.92 4.01 -12.67
CA THR A 79 6.98 5.47 -12.68
C THR A 79 5.65 6.12 -13.08
N ASP A 80 4.72 5.34 -13.63
CA ASP A 80 3.48 5.88 -14.22
C ASP A 80 2.54 6.46 -13.15
N TYR A 81 2.51 5.87 -11.95
CA TYR A 81 1.71 6.39 -10.84
C TYR A 81 2.37 7.62 -10.21
N ILE A 82 3.70 7.64 -10.12
CA ILE A 82 4.47 8.78 -9.59
C ILE A 82 4.24 10.03 -10.44
N ALA A 83 4.16 9.88 -11.76
CA ALA A 83 3.83 10.99 -12.65
C ALA A 83 2.43 11.56 -12.37
N SER A 84 1.41 10.71 -12.25
CA SER A 84 0.05 11.15 -11.89
C SER A 84 -0.04 11.75 -10.48
N TRP A 85 0.82 11.32 -9.55
CA TRP A 85 0.91 11.87 -8.20
C TRP A 85 1.61 13.24 -8.18
N LEU A 86 2.67 13.42 -8.98
CA LEU A 86 3.37 14.70 -9.12
C LEU A 86 2.50 15.77 -9.76
N GLU A 87 1.62 15.41 -10.70
CA GLU A 87 0.66 16.33 -11.32
C GLU A 87 -0.42 16.85 -10.35
N VAL A 88 -0.73 16.10 -9.29
CA VAL A 88 -1.72 16.46 -8.25
C VAL A 88 -1.07 17.21 -7.06
N LEU A 89 0.27 17.23 -6.97
CA LEU A 89 1.05 17.89 -5.93
C LEU A 89 1.50 19.36 -6.16
N PRO A 90 0.96 20.22 -7.08
CA PRO A 90 1.56 21.55 -7.30
C PRO A 90 1.47 22.55 -6.13
N GLU A 91 0.77 22.26 -5.03
CA GLU A 91 0.49 23.29 -3.99
C GLU A 91 0.83 22.88 -2.54
N ASP A 92 1.24 21.63 -2.27
CA ASP A 92 1.47 21.17 -0.89
C ASP A 92 2.71 20.27 -0.76
N ASN A 93 3.85 20.91 -0.52
CA ASN A 93 5.14 20.24 -0.27
C ASN A 93 5.11 19.25 0.92
N ARG A 94 4.08 19.27 1.77
CA ARG A 94 3.90 18.34 2.90
C ARG A 94 2.91 17.23 2.61
N ALA A 95 2.17 17.27 1.49
CA ALA A 95 1.25 16.20 1.11
C ALA A 95 1.98 14.86 0.94
N ILE A 96 3.15 14.85 0.29
CA ILE A 96 3.94 13.63 0.15
C ILE A 96 4.39 13.06 1.51
N VAL A 97 4.81 13.92 2.45
CA VAL A 97 5.24 13.50 3.79
C VAL A 97 4.06 12.94 4.59
N ARG A 98 2.88 13.56 4.50
CA ARG A 98 1.66 13.05 5.14
C ARG A 98 1.22 11.73 4.55
N ALA A 99 1.28 11.59 3.22
CA ALA A 99 0.97 10.33 2.55
C ALA A 99 1.94 9.23 2.98
N ALA A 100 3.25 9.50 2.98
CA ALA A 100 4.27 8.56 3.42
C ALA A 100 4.09 8.13 4.89
N SER A 101 3.74 9.07 5.78
CA SER A 101 3.46 8.76 7.19
C SER A 101 2.25 7.84 7.35
N GLN A 102 1.17 8.08 6.59
CA GLN A 102 -0.01 7.21 6.62
C GLN A 102 0.26 5.85 5.96
N ALA A 103 1.04 5.83 4.87
CA ALA A 103 1.46 4.61 4.19
C ALA A 103 2.31 3.72 5.09
N SER A 104 3.21 4.31 5.90
CA SER A 104 4.01 3.57 6.88
C SER A 104 3.12 2.91 7.93
N LYS A 105 2.16 3.65 8.50
CA LYS A 105 1.18 3.07 9.45
C LYS A 105 0.33 1.96 8.84
N ALA A 106 -0.05 2.09 7.57
CA ALA A 106 -0.78 1.05 6.85
C ALA A 106 0.08 -0.20 6.62
N ALA A 107 1.36 -0.03 6.25
CA ALA A 107 2.30 -1.13 6.13
C ALA A 107 2.53 -1.83 7.48
N ASP A 108 2.77 -1.07 8.55
CA ASP A 108 2.93 -1.60 9.91
C ASP A 108 1.68 -2.37 10.36
N TYR A 109 0.49 -1.83 10.09
CA TYR A 109 -0.76 -2.50 10.39
C TYR A 109 -0.88 -3.85 9.67
N ILE A 110 -0.51 -3.93 8.39
CA ILE A 110 -0.57 -5.18 7.61
C ILE A 110 0.49 -6.17 8.10
N LEU A 111 1.73 -5.72 8.27
CA LEU A 111 2.86 -6.53 8.72
C LEU A 111 2.68 -7.02 10.16
N GLY A 112 1.93 -6.30 10.99
CA GLY A 112 1.57 -6.72 12.34
C GLY A 112 0.71 -7.99 12.43
N TYR A 113 0.19 -8.48 11.30
CA TYR A 113 -0.48 -9.78 11.22
C TYR A 113 0.44 -10.94 10.82
N LEU A 114 1.72 -10.68 10.56
CA LEU A 114 2.69 -11.74 10.30
C LEU A 114 2.88 -12.61 11.55
N PRO A 115 3.09 -13.93 11.40
CA PRO A 115 3.49 -14.78 12.51
C PRO A 115 4.84 -14.33 13.09
N ASP A 116 5.01 -14.45 14.40
CA ASP A 116 6.25 -14.09 15.11
C ASP A 116 7.51 -14.71 14.47
N ALA A 117 7.38 -15.95 13.97
CA ALA A 117 8.46 -16.67 13.28
C ALA A 117 8.94 -15.95 12.01
N VAL A 118 8.03 -15.35 11.23
CA VAL A 118 8.36 -14.62 10.00
C VAL A 118 9.00 -13.27 10.34
N ILE A 119 8.53 -12.61 11.41
CA ILE A 119 9.11 -11.35 11.88
C ILE A 119 10.58 -11.54 12.26
N ALA A 120 10.91 -12.61 13.00
CA ALA A 120 12.28 -12.93 13.37
C ALA A 120 13.20 -13.11 12.14
N GLU A 121 12.76 -13.86 11.12
CA GLU A 121 13.52 -14.07 9.88
C GLU A 121 13.74 -12.76 9.09
N THR A 122 12.73 -11.88 9.02
CA THR A 122 12.87 -10.59 8.32
C THR A 122 13.84 -9.63 9.01
N MET A 123 13.92 -9.66 10.35
CA MET A 123 14.87 -8.81 11.11
C MET A 123 16.30 -9.31 10.99
N GLU A 124 16.54 -10.63 11.06
CA GLU A 124 17.87 -11.21 10.85
C GLU A 124 18.40 -10.96 9.43
N GLY A 125 17.54 -11.03 8.42
CA GLY A 125 17.90 -10.73 7.02
C GLY A 125 18.24 -9.25 6.78
N ALA A 126 17.64 -8.32 7.54
CA ALA A 126 17.90 -6.88 7.43
C ALA A 126 19.18 -6.44 8.14
N GLU A 127 19.59 -7.11 9.24
CA GLU A 127 20.86 -6.85 9.93
C GLU A 127 22.08 -7.45 9.21
N ALA A 128 21.86 -8.42 8.32
CA ALA A 128 22.92 -9.09 7.55
C ALA A 128 23.27 -8.42 6.20
N ALA A 129 22.60 -7.32 5.84
CA ALA A 129 22.77 -6.58 4.57
C ALA A 129 23.39 -5.20 4.76
#